data_AF-A0A430JCS4-F1
#
_entry.id   AF-A0A430JCS4-F1
#
_cell.length_a   1.000
_cell.length_b   1.000
_cell.length_c   1.000
_cell.angle_alpha   90.00
_cell.angle_beta   90.00
_cell.angle_gamma   90.00
#
_symmetry.space_group_name_H-M   'P 1'
#
loop_
_entity.id
_entity.type
_entity.pdbx_description
1 polymer ?
#
loop_
_entity_poly.entity_id
_entity_poly.type
_entity_poly.pdbx_seq_one_letter_code
_entity_poly.pdbx_strand_id
1 'polypeptide(L)' 'MSDPKHPELHVYEEPRNDLMDVGMGFGVFFGILFVIAIIATIIEVANK' A
#
# COMPACT_ATOMS: atom_id res chain seq x y z
N MET A 1 -15.39 33.69 6.40
CA MET A 1 -14.89 32.62 7.27
C MET A 1 -13.41 32.86 7.51
N SER A 2 -13.01 33.10 8.76
CA SER A 2 -11.62 33.40 9.14
C SER A 2 -11.11 32.51 10.27
N ASP A 3 -11.94 31.61 10.80
CA ASP A 3 -11.53 30.66 11.83
C ASP A 3 -10.87 29.42 11.17
N PRO A 4 -9.59 29.13 11.43
CA PRO A 4 -8.90 27.97 10.86
C PRO A 4 -9.46 26.61 11.36
N LYS A 5 -10.36 26.60 12.35
CA LYS A 5 -11.04 25.39 12.84
C LYS A 5 -12.33 25.04 12.08
N HIS A 6 -12.66 25.80 11.04
CA HIS A 6 -13.78 25.45 10.17
C HIS A 6 -13.54 24.07 9.51
N PRO A 7 -14.47 23.10 9.67
CA PRO A 7 -14.26 21.73 9.20
C PRO A 7 -14.12 21.66 7.68
N GLU A 8 -14.80 22.52 6.93
CA GLU A 8 -14.66 22.68 5.48
C GLU A 8 -13.27 23.12 4.99
N LEU A 9 -12.37 23.54 5.88
CA LEU A 9 -11.03 23.97 5.47
C LEU A 9 -10.02 22.81 5.38
N HIS A 10 -10.31 21.65 5.98
CA HIS A 10 -9.46 20.45 5.92
C HIS A 10 -7.96 20.70 6.25
N VAL A 11 -7.66 21.76 7.01
CA VAL A 11 -6.28 22.25 7.26
C VAL A 11 -5.41 21.25 8.02
N TYR A 12 -6.05 20.33 8.74
CA TYR A 12 -5.40 19.30 9.55
C TYR A 12 -5.55 17.89 8.96
N GLU A 13 -6.09 17.74 7.76
CA GLU A 13 -6.15 16.45 7.08
C GLU A 13 -4.81 16.10 6.44
N GLU A 14 -4.52 14.80 6.38
CA GLU A 14 -3.34 14.30 5.69
C GLU A 14 -3.46 14.59 4.18
N PRO A 15 -2.37 15.03 3.53
CA PRO A 15 -2.34 15.16 2.07
C PRO A 15 -2.70 13.84 1.39
N ARG A 16 -3.85 13.80 0.71
CA ARG A 16 -4.33 12.59 0.06
C ARG A 16 -3.58 12.33 -1.25
N ASN A 17 -3.02 11.12 -1.42
CA ASN A 17 -2.44 10.69 -2.69
C ASN A 17 -2.95 9.30 -3.09
N ASP A 18 -4.20 9.28 -3.55
CA ASP A 18 -4.99 8.07 -3.82
C ASP A 18 -4.23 7.03 -4.68
N LEU A 19 -3.48 7.48 -5.70
CA LEU A 19 -2.76 6.56 -6.59
C LEU A 19 -1.53 5.94 -5.89
N MET A 20 -0.79 6.75 -5.13
CA MET A 20 0.42 6.29 -4.44
C MET A 20 0.05 5.37 -3.28
N ASP A 21 -1.00 5.70 -2.54
CA ASP A 21 -1.48 4.90 -1.42
C ASP A 21 -1.98 3.52 -1.88
N VAL A 22 -2.77 3.48 -2.96
CA VAL A 22 -3.21 2.22 -3.59
C VAL A 22 -2.03 1.44 -4.17
N GLY A 23 -1.14 2.13 -4.89
CA GLY A 23 0.03 1.52 -5.52
C GLY A 23 0.97 0.88 -4.51
N MET A 24 1.28 1.58 -3.41
CA MET A 24 2.10 1.04 -2.33
C MET A 24 1.38 -0.09 -1.60
N GLY A 25 0.11 0.09 -1.23
CA GLY A 25 -0.66 -0.94 -0.51
C GLY A 25 -0.75 -2.25 -1.29
N PHE A 26 -1.08 -2.17 -2.58
CA PHE A 26 -1.09 -3.33 -3.46
C PHE A 26 0.30 -3.90 -3.68
N GLY A 27 1.28 -3.04 -4.02
CA GLY A 27 2.63 -3.46 -4.39
C GLY A 27 3.36 -4.19 -3.26
N VAL A 28 3.24 -3.70 -2.02
CA VAL A 28 3.83 -4.35 -0.84
C VAL A 28 3.23 -5.74 -0.63
N PHE A 29 1.90 -5.86 -0.64
CA PHE A 29 1.25 -7.14 -0.42
C PHE A 29 1.50 -8.14 -1.55
N PHE A 30 1.43 -7.67 -2.81
CA PHE A 30 1.80 -8.46 -3.99
C PHE A 30 3.24 -8.95 -3.87
N GLY A 31 4.19 -8.10 -3.49
CA GLY A 31 5.60 -8.46 -3.32
C GLY A 31 5.80 -9.59 -2.30
N ILE A 32 5.09 -9.54 -1.17
CA ILE A 32 5.12 -10.61 -0.16
C ILE A 32 4.63 -11.93 -0.76
N LEU A 33 3.47 -11.91 -1.43
CA LEU A 33 2.91 -13.11 -2.07
C LEU A 33 3.82 -13.65 -3.17
N PHE A 34 4.46 -12.76 -3.94
CA PHE A 34 5.38 -13.13 -4.99
C PHE A 34 6.63 -13.83 -4.45
N VAL A 35 7.19 -13.35 -3.34
CA VAL A 35 8.32 -14.02 -2.65
C VAL A 35 7.91 -15.41 -2.15
N ILE A 36 6.72 -15.53 -1.56
CA ILE A 36 6.19 -16.84 -1.12
C ILE A 36 6.06 -17.79 -2.32
N ALA A 37 5.51 -17.31 -3.44
CA ALA A 37 5.36 -18.10 -4.66
C ALA A 37 6.73 -18.56 -5.21
N ILE A 38 7.74 -17.69 -5.20
CA ILE A 38 9.11 -18.06 -5.59
C ILE A 38 9.65 -19.17 -4.68
N ILE A 39 9.54 -19.01 -3.36
CA ILE A 39 10.03 -20.01 -2.40
C ILE A 39 9.33 -21.36 -2.61
N ALA A 40 8.00 -21.34 -2.72
CA ALA A 40 7.22 -22.55 -2.96
C ALA A 40 7.63 -23.23 -4.28
N THR A 41 7.87 -22.45 -5.33
CA THR A 41 8.35 -22.97 -6.63
C THR A 41 9.72 -23.62 -6.51
N ILE A 42 10.65 -22.99 -5.77
CA ILE A 42 11.99 -23.55 -5.53
C ILE A 42 11.87 -24.89 -4.80
N ILE A 43 11.06 -24.96 -3.75
CA ILE A 43 10.82 -26.19 -2.97
C ILE A 43 10.25 -27.28 -3.87
N GLU A 44 9.24 -26.97 -4.68
CA GLU A 44 8.60 -27.90 -5.61
C GLU A 44 9.58 -28.45 -6.67
N VAL A 45 10.48 -27.60 -7.20
CA VAL A 45 11.47 -28.04 -8.19
C VAL A 45 12.61 -28.82 -7.54
N ALA A 46 13.02 -28.47 -6.32
CA ALA A 46 14.12 -29.14 -5.62
C ALA A 46 13.72 -30.47 -4.93
N ASN A 47 12.43 -30.65 -4.61
CA ASN A 47 11.89 -31.87 -4.01
C ASN A 47 11.29 -32.85 -5.04
N LYS A 48 11.35 -32.50 -6.32
CA LYS A 48 11.12 -33.44 -7.43
C LYS A 48 12.36 -34.28 -7.69
#